data_AF-A0A932R6X8-F1
#
_entry.id   AF-A0A932R6X8-F1
#
_cell.length_a   1.000
_cell.length_b   1.000
_cell.length_c   1.000
_cell.angle_alpha   90.00
_cell.angle_beta   90.00
_cell.angle_gamma   90.00
#
_symmetry.space_group_name_H-M   'P 1'
#
loop_
_entity.id
_entity.type
_entity.pdbx_description
1 polymer ?
#
loop_
_entity_poly.entity_id
_entity_poly.type
_entity_poly.pdbx_seq_one_letter_code
_entity_poly.pdbx_strand_id
1 'polypeptide(L)'
;MNGIVIGAILAALLVANFVIERQQSLWPRSWTLAGILLGIAFAYLVPFSRIPGPAAGVGAAAAVVFAIPVFFAGLLFASEFRNADSPAAALAANMLGAVVGGLLENLSLITGMKALLLVAAVLYALAGLGFRGLLSPPHAMAEQQQRLHT
;
A
#
# COMPACT_ATOMS: atom_id res chain seq x y z
N MET A 1 -10.00 -1.87 22.58
CA MET A 1 -9.93 -2.49 21.24
C MET A 1 -9.06 -1.67 20.29
N ASN A 2 -9.28 -0.35 20.18
CA ASN A 2 -8.53 0.53 19.27
C ASN A 2 -7.00 0.52 19.48
N GLY A 3 -6.53 0.41 20.73
CA GLY A 3 -5.10 0.32 21.02
C GLY A 3 -4.39 -0.89 20.38
N ILE A 4 -5.09 -2.02 20.21
CA ILE A 4 -4.54 -3.22 19.55
C ILE A 4 -4.35 -2.95 18.06
N VAL A 5 -5.32 -2.30 17.42
CA VAL A 5 -5.27 -1.96 15.99
C VAL A 5 -4.14 -0.96 15.72
N ILE A 6 -4.08 0.12 16.50
CA ILE A 6 -3.01 1.12 16.39
C ILE A 6 -1.65 0.46 16.60
N GLY A 7 -1.50 -0.36 17.65
CA GLY A 7 -0.27 -1.09 17.92
C GLY A 7 0.14 -2.03 16.77
N ALA A 8 -0.81 -2.77 16.18
CA ALA A 8 -0.55 -3.64 15.04
C ALA A 8 -0.09 -2.86 13.80
N ILE A 9 -0.73 -1.73 13.49
CA ILE A 9 -0.35 -0.85 12.39
C ILE A 9 1.05 -0.28 12.61
N LEU A 10 1.32 0.29 13.80
CA LEU A 10 2.63 0.85 14.12
C LEU A 10 3.73 -0.21 14.08
N ALA A 11 3.47 -1.40 14.61
CA ALA A 11 4.41 -2.52 14.53
C ALA A 11 4.68 -2.93 13.08
N ALA A 12 3.64 -3.03 12.25
CA ALA A 12 3.80 -3.33 10.82
C ALA A 12 4.65 -2.26 10.11
N LEU A 13 4.37 -0.98 10.34
CA LEU A 13 5.16 0.11 9.74
C LEU A 13 6.61 0.13 10.25
N LEU A 14 6.83 -0.13 11.53
CA LEU A 14 8.17 -0.23 12.11
C LEU A 14 8.96 -1.38 11.48
N VAL A 15 8.36 -2.57 11.36
CA VAL A 15 8.98 -3.73 10.73
C VAL A 15 9.26 -3.44 9.25
N ALA A 16 8.34 -2.78 8.55
CA ALA A 16 8.56 -2.39 7.15
C ALA A 16 9.77 -1.47 6.99
N ASN A 17 9.85 -0.42 7.81
CA ASN A 17 10.99 0.49 7.82
C ASN A 17 12.29 -0.24 8.14
N PHE A 18 12.28 -1.13 9.15
CA PHE A 18 13.44 -1.92 9.53
C PHE A 18 13.91 -2.87 8.42
N VAL A 19 12.99 -3.50 7.70
CA VAL A 19 13.29 -4.38 6.56
C VAL A 19 13.98 -3.59 5.45
N ILE A 20 13.44 -2.42 5.08
CA ILE A 20 14.08 -1.56 4.09
C ILE A 20 15.44 -1.09 4.61
N GLU A 21 15.54 -0.66 5.86
CA GLU A 21 16.80 -0.19 6.47
C GLU A 21 17.93 -1.23 6.40
N ARG A 22 17.62 -2.49 6.68
CA ARG A 22 18.63 -3.57 6.61
C ARG A 22 19.01 -3.97 5.20
N GLN A 23 18.15 -3.72 4.22
CA GLN A 23 18.41 -4.10 2.84
C GLN A 23 19.13 -2.97 2.12
N GLN A 24 20.31 -3.27 1.57
CA GLN A 24 21.10 -2.31 0.79
C GLN A 24 20.70 -2.25 -0.69
N SER A 25 19.95 -3.25 -1.17
CA SER A 25 19.53 -3.34 -2.57
C SER A 25 18.20 -2.61 -2.83
N LEU A 26 18.00 -2.20 -4.09
CA LEU A 26 16.74 -1.61 -4.55
C LEU A 26 15.59 -2.61 -4.35
N TRP A 27 14.59 -2.21 -3.57
CA TRP A 27 13.46 -3.07 -3.30
C TRP A 27 12.52 -3.15 -4.50
N PRO A 28 12.12 -4.34 -4.97
CA PRO A 28 11.30 -4.47 -6.18
C PRO A 28 9.86 -3.96 -5.95
N ARG A 29 9.51 -2.84 -6.60
CA ARG A 29 8.17 -2.22 -6.58
C ARG A 29 7.04 -3.18 -6.96
N SER A 30 7.30 -4.10 -7.89
CA SER A 30 6.31 -5.08 -8.35
C SER A 30 5.90 -6.06 -7.25
N TRP A 31 6.85 -6.49 -6.42
CA TRP A 31 6.59 -7.43 -5.32
C TRP A 31 5.81 -6.77 -4.19
N THR A 32 6.11 -5.53 -3.84
CA THR A 32 5.34 -4.79 -2.81
C THR A 32 3.93 -4.53 -3.28
N LEU A 33 3.73 -4.09 -4.53
CA LEU A 33 2.40 -3.89 -5.09
C LEU A 33 1.59 -5.20 -5.12
N ALA A 34 2.20 -6.31 -5.53
CA ALA A 34 1.54 -7.62 -5.48
C ALA A 34 1.16 -7.98 -4.03
N GLY A 35 2.06 -7.77 -3.06
CA GLY A 35 1.81 -7.99 -1.64
C GLY A 35 0.67 -7.14 -1.08
N ILE A 36 0.57 -5.86 -1.47
CA ILE A 36 -0.53 -4.97 -1.09
C ILE A 36 -1.85 -5.50 -1.64
N LEU A 37 -1.92 -5.78 -2.94
CA LEU A 37 -3.15 -6.24 -3.60
C LEU A 37 -3.61 -7.60 -3.07
N LEU A 38 -2.67 -8.54 -2.85
CA LEU A 38 -2.96 -9.84 -2.25
C LEU A 38 -3.40 -9.70 -0.78
N GLY A 39 -2.76 -8.81 -0.01
CA GLY A 39 -3.13 -8.51 1.37
C GLY A 39 -4.53 -7.91 1.47
N ILE A 40 -4.89 -6.98 0.57
CA ILE A 40 -6.24 -6.42 0.46
C ILE A 40 -7.24 -7.51 0.09
N ALA A 41 -6.95 -8.33 -0.92
CA ALA A 41 -7.82 -9.43 -1.33
C ALA A 41 -8.05 -10.42 -0.19
N PHE A 42 -7.00 -10.79 0.54
CA PHE A 42 -7.09 -11.64 1.71
C PHE A 42 -7.96 -11.01 2.80
N ALA A 43 -7.71 -9.76 3.18
CA ALA A 43 -8.52 -9.04 4.17
C ALA A 43 -9.99 -8.89 3.76
N TYR A 44 -10.27 -8.76 2.46
CA TYR A 44 -11.63 -8.65 1.92
C TYR A 44 -12.41 -9.97 2.00
N LEU A 45 -11.73 -11.09 1.74
CA LEU A 45 -12.33 -12.42 1.70
C LEU A 45 -12.58 -13.02 3.09
N VAL A 46 -11.79 -12.66 4.10
CA VAL A 46 -11.95 -13.19 5.46
C VAL A 46 -13.26 -12.68 6.08
N PRO A 47 -14.20 -13.58 6.45
CA PRO A 47 -15.49 -13.18 7.01
C PRO A 47 -15.39 -13.05 8.54
N PHE A 48 -14.76 -11.98 9.04
CA PHE A 48 -14.57 -11.74 10.48
C PHE A 48 -15.87 -11.75 11.30
N SER A 49 -17.00 -11.36 10.69
CA SER A 49 -18.32 -11.38 11.34
C SER A 49 -18.87 -12.77 11.63
N ARG A 50 -18.30 -13.82 11.03
CA ARG A 50 -18.75 -15.21 11.19
C ARG A 50 -17.82 -16.05 12.06
N ILE A 51 -16.72 -15.47 12.56
CA ILE A 51 -15.75 -16.20 13.38
C ILE A 51 -16.31 -16.30 14.81
N PRO A 52 -16.60 -17.52 15.31
CA PRO A 52 -17.04 -17.68 16.69
C PRO A 52 -15.86 -17.49 17.63
N GLY A 53 -16.03 -16.66 18.67
CA GLY A 53 -15.02 -16.44 19.70
C GLY A 53 -15.20 -15.12 20.46
N PRO A 54 -14.36 -14.86 21.49
CA PRO A 54 -14.37 -13.60 22.21
C PRO A 54 -14.07 -12.42 21.29
N ALA A 55 -14.84 -11.34 21.41
CA ALA A 55 -14.71 -10.15 20.56
C ALA A 55 -13.28 -9.57 20.54
N ALA A 56 -12.56 -9.64 21.67
CA ALA A 56 -11.17 -9.20 21.77
C ALA A 56 -10.23 -10.05 20.91
N GLY A 57 -10.41 -11.38 20.88
CA GLY A 57 -9.59 -12.30 20.09
C GLY A 57 -9.85 -12.15 18.58
N VAL A 58 -11.11 -12.06 18.19
CA VAL A 58 -11.49 -11.81 16.79
C VAL A 58 -10.99 -10.44 16.32
N GLY A 59 -11.08 -9.42 17.18
CA GLY A 59 -10.54 -8.09 16.91
C GLY A 59 -9.02 -8.06 16.74
N ALA A 60 -8.29 -8.81 17.57
CA ALA A 60 -6.84 -8.93 17.45
C ALA A 60 -6.43 -9.65 16.15
N ALA A 61 -7.11 -10.74 15.80
CA ALA A 61 -6.90 -11.44 14.54
C ALA A 61 -7.18 -10.53 13.34
N ALA A 62 -8.29 -9.78 13.37
CA ALA A 62 -8.61 -8.80 12.35
C ALA A 62 -7.50 -7.74 12.24
N ALA A 63 -7.04 -7.17 13.35
CA ALA A 63 -5.96 -6.19 13.36
C ALA A 63 -4.70 -6.71 12.66
N VAL A 64 -4.30 -7.96 12.92
CA VAL A 64 -3.15 -8.59 12.26
C VAL A 64 -3.39 -8.73 10.75
N VAL A 65 -4.57 -9.20 10.33
CA VAL A 65 -4.88 -9.37 8.90
C VAL A 65 -4.90 -8.03 8.17
N PHE A 66 -5.51 -7.00 8.74
CA PHE A 66 -5.52 -5.66 8.15
C PHE A 66 -4.13 -4.99 8.18
N ALA A 67 -3.24 -5.40 9.08
CA ALA A 67 -1.87 -4.91 9.12
C ALA A 67 -1.00 -5.47 7.96
N ILE A 68 -1.38 -6.58 7.32
CA ILE A 68 -0.65 -7.17 6.19
C ILE A 68 -0.51 -6.20 5.01
N PRO A 69 -1.60 -5.68 4.39
CA PRO A 69 -1.46 -4.72 3.30
C PRO A 69 -0.78 -3.42 3.75
N VAL A 70 -0.96 -3.02 5.02
CA VAL A 70 -0.29 -1.84 5.61
C VAL A 70 1.23 -2.04 5.70
N PHE A 71 1.69 -3.24 6.07
CA PHE A 71 3.11 -3.59 6.07
C PHE A 71 3.72 -3.43 4.67
N PHE A 72 3.09 -3.99 3.63
CA PHE A 72 3.61 -3.85 2.26
C PHE A 72 3.52 -2.41 1.73
N ALA A 73 2.48 -1.66 2.11
CA ALA A 73 2.39 -0.24 1.85
C ALA A 73 3.54 0.54 2.49
N GLY A 74 3.89 0.18 3.74
CA GLY A 74 5.05 0.71 4.45
C GLY A 74 6.37 0.39 3.73
N LEU A 75 6.55 -0.84 3.23
CA LEU A 75 7.74 -1.22 2.46
C LEU A 75 7.87 -0.37 1.20
N LEU A 76 6.77 -0.18 0.48
CA LEU A 76 6.75 0.67 -0.72
C LEU A 76 7.09 2.11 -0.36
N PHE A 77 6.43 2.69 0.65
CA PHE A 77 6.71 4.06 1.08
C PHE A 77 8.17 4.24 1.53
N ALA A 78 8.70 3.37 2.39
CA ALA A 78 10.08 3.47 2.87
C ALA A 78 11.11 3.33 1.74
N SER A 79 10.86 2.44 0.77
CA SER A 79 11.69 2.29 -0.43
C SER A 79 11.66 3.55 -1.29
N GLU A 80 10.48 4.13 -1.56
CA GLU A 80 10.38 5.36 -2.35
C GLU A 80 10.94 6.58 -1.58
N PHE A 81 10.72 6.66 -0.27
CA PHE A 81 11.21 7.73 0.59
C PHE A 81 12.74 7.77 0.63
N ARG A 82 13.39 6.61 0.73
CA ARG A 82 14.87 6.51 0.68
C ARG A 82 15.45 7.09 -0.60
N ASN A 83 14.75 6.93 -1.72
CA ASN A 83 15.21 7.36 -3.05
C ASN A 83 14.59 8.69 -3.48
N ALA A 84 13.89 9.40 -2.58
CA ALA A 84 13.21 10.64 -2.92
C ALA A 84 14.20 11.81 -2.98
N ASP A 85 14.16 12.60 -4.05
CA ASP A 85 14.97 13.82 -4.21
C ASP A 85 14.70 14.84 -3.10
N SER A 86 13.45 14.90 -2.62
CA SER A 86 13.04 15.73 -1.49
C SER A 86 12.29 14.89 -0.45
N PRO A 87 12.97 14.48 0.64
CA PRO A 87 12.32 13.76 1.75
C PRO A 87 11.16 14.53 2.36
N ALA A 88 11.27 15.87 2.44
CA ALA A 88 10.21 16.73 2.97
C ALA A 88 8.94 16.65 2.09
N ALA A 89 9.09 16.71 0.76
CA ALA A 89 7.96 16.58 -0.15
C ALA A 89 7.31 15.19 -0.10
N ALA A 90 8.12 14.14 -0.02
CA ALA A 90 7.64 12.76 0.10
C ALA A 90 6.82 12.56 1.39
N LEU A 91 7.28 13.11 2.52
CA LEU A 91 6.55 13.06 3.78
C LEU A 91 5.26 13.89 3.73
N ALA A 92 5.30 15.09 3.13
CA ALA A 92 4.12 15.93 2.94
C ALA A 92 3.04 15.20 2.11
N ALA A 93 3.44 14.54 1.03
CA ALA A 93 2.53 13.72 0.22
C ALA A 93 1.95 12.54 1.00
N ASN A 94 2.76 11.86 1.83
CA ASN A 94 2.29 10.78 2.70
C ASN A 94 1.26 11.28 3.74
N MET A 95 1.53 12.43 4.38
CA MET A 95 0.60 13.03 5.33
C MET A 95 -0.71 13.47 4.67
N LEU A 96 -0.64 14.09 3.48
CA LEU A 96 -1.83 14.42 2.69
C LEU A 96 -2.65 13.17 2.37
N GLY A 97 -1.99 12.09 1.94
CA GLY A 97 -2.64 10.80 1.71
C GLY A 97 -3.31 10.23 2.96
N ALA A 98 -2.66 10.32 4.13
CA ALA A 98 -3.23 9.87 5.40
C ALA A 98 -4.47 10.69 5.80
N VAL A 99 -4.45 12.01 5.61
CA VAL A 99 -5.61 12.89 5.83
C VAL A 99 -6.75 12.49 4.88
N VAL A 100 -6.49 12.38 3.58
CA VAL A 100 -7.49 11.96 2.59
C VAL A 100 -8.05 10.58 2.93
N GLY A 101 -7.21 9.63 3.35
CA GLY A 101 -7.62 8.31 3.81
C GLY A 101 -8.54 8.35 5.03
N GLY A 102 -8.21 9.16 6.03
CA GLY A 102 -9.08 9.37 7.20
C GLY A 102 -10.41 10.03 6.83
N LEU A 103 -10.43 10.92 5.84
CA LEU A 103 -11.68 11.46 5.30
C LEU A 103 -12.49 10.36 4.58
N LEU A 104 -11.84 9.53 3.77
CA LEU A 104 -12.47 8.41 3.07
C LEU A 104 -13.06 7.36 4.02
N GLU A 105 -12.51 7.22 5.23
CA GLU A 105 -13.08 6.34 6.25
C GLU A 105 -14.54 6.65 6.58
N ASN A 106 -14.96 7.92 6.48
CA ASN A 106 -16.37 8.29 6.68
C ASN A 106 -17.31 7.62 5.66
N LEU A 107 -16.85 7.30 4.45
CA LEU A 107 -17.66 6.57 3.46
C LEU A 107 -18.00 5.15 3.93
N SER A 108 -17.20 4.58 4.84
CA SER A 108 -17.47 3.25 5.41
C SER A 108 -18.76 3.21 6.22
N LEU A 109 -19.23 4.35 6.75
CA LEU A 109 -20.50 4.44 7.47
C LEU A 109 -21.71 4.19 6.56
N ILE A 110 -21.57 4.51 5.27
CA ILE A 110 -22.63 4.37 4.26
C ILE A 110 -22.46 3.06 3.47
N THR A 111 -21.22 2.68 3.16
CA THR A 111 -20.89 1.60 2.21
C THR A 111 -20.26 0.35 2.86
N GLY A 112 -19.89 0.44 4.14
CA GLY A 112 -19.19 -0.61 4.89
C GLY A 112 -17.67 -0.63 4.68
N MET A 113 -16.95 -1.27 5.60
CA MET A 113 -15.47 -1.39 5.59
C MET A 113 -14.91 -2.06 4.32
N LYS A 114 -15.68 -2.95 3.70
CA LYS A 114 -15.27 -3.65 2.48
C LYS A 114 -15.10 -2.71 1.28
N ALA A 115 -15.86 -1.60 1.24
CA ALA A 115 -15.72 -0.61 0.17
C ALA A 115 -14.37 0.11 0.25
N LEU A 116 -13.88 0.41 1.46
CA LEU A 116 -12.55 1.01 1.66
C LEU A 116 -11.42 0.14 1.13
N LEU A 117 -11.51 -1.17 1.31
CA LEU A 117 -10.54 -2.12 0.75
C LEU A 117 -10.52 -2.05 -0.78
N LEU A 118 -11.69 -1.92 -1.43
CA LEU A 118 -11.77 -1.76 -2.89
C LEU A 118 -11.20 -0.41 -3.35
N VAL A 119 -11.49 0.68 -2.64
CA VAL A 119 -10.90 2.00 -2.91
C VAL A 119 -9.37 1.92 -2.81
N ALA A 120 -8.84 1.31 -1.76
CA ALA A 120 -7.40 1.10 -1.61
C ALA A 120 -6.81 0.25 -2.76
N ALA A 121 -7.50 -0.83 -3.17
CA ALA A 121 -7.05 -1.65 -4.29
C ALA A 121 -6.96 -0.84 -5.59
N VAL A 122 -7.96 0.00 -5.88
CA VAL A 122 -7.96 0.88 -7.06
C VAL A 122 -6.80 1.88 -7.00
N LEU A 123 -6.61 2.56 -5.86
CA LEU A 123 -5.53 3.53 -5.70
C LEU A 123 -4.15 2.89 -5.92
N TYR A 124 -3.91 1.70 -5.35
CA TYR A 124 -2.64 1.00 -5.54
C TYR A 124 -2.47 0.42 -6.94
N ALA A 125 -3.55 0.00 -7.60
CA ALA A 125 -3.50 -0.41 -9.01
C ALA A 125 -3.11 0.78 -9.92
N LEU A 126 -3.69 1.96 -9.68
CA LEU A 126 -3.34 3.19 -10.39
C LEU A 126 -1.88 3.59 -10.15
N ALA A 127 -1.37 3.46 -8.91
CA ALA A 127 0.04 3.67 -8.62
C ALA A 127 0.96 2.74 -9.45
N GLY A 128 0.57 1.47 -9.58
CA GLY A 128 1.28 0.51 -10.44
C GLY A 128 1.29 0.89 -11.93
N LEU A 129 0.20 1.48 -12.44
CA LEU A 129 0.16 2.02 -13.80
C LEU A 129 1.09 3.22 -13.95
N GLY A 130 1.14 4.11 -12.96
CA GLY A 130 2.07 5.25 -12.94
C GLY A 130 3.53 4.80 -13.01
N PHE A 131 3.91 3.75 -12.27
CA PHE A 131 5.27 3.21 -12.32
C PHE A 131 5.63 2.57 -13.66
N ARG A 132 4.65 1.97 -14.36
CA ARG A 132 4.85 1.42 -15.72
C ARG A 132 5.01 2.54 -16.76
N GLY A 133 4.28 3.65 -16.60
CA GLY A 133 4.36 4.80 -17.48
C GLY A 133 5.75 5.44 -17.53
N LEU A 134 6.48 5.48 -16.41
CA LEU A 134 7.85 5.98 -16.35
C LEU A 134 8.90 5.05 -16.98
N LEU A 135 8.57 3.76 -17.17
CA LEU A 135 9.44 2.75 -17.78
C LEU A 135 9.23 2.64 -19.30
N SER A 136 8.56 3.60 -19.93
CA SER A 136 8.58 3.75 -21.39
C SER A 136 9.82 4.57 -21.76
N PRO A 137 10.95 3.94 -22.16
CA PRO A 137 12.11 4.70 -22.59
C PRO A 137 11.74 5.55 -23.82
N PRO A 138 12.13 6.85 -23.86
CA PRO A 138 11.98 7.70 -25.03
C PRO A 138 12.60 7.10 -26.32
N HIS A 139 13.51 6.14 -26.15
CA HIS A 139 14.28 5.50 -27.23
C HIS A 139 13.44 4.58 -28.13
N ALA A 140 12.31 4.04 -27.67
CA ALA A 140 11.44 3.20 -28.51
C ALA A 140 10.77 4.01 -29.64
N MET A 141 10.55 5.31 -29.43
CA MET A 141 9.99 6.22 -30.45
C MET A 141 11.05 6.67 -31.46
N ALA A 142 12.31 6.84 -31.02
CA ALA A 142 13.40 7.28 -31.88
C ALA A 142 13.79 6.20 -32.92
N GLU A 143 13.83 4.92 -32.55
CA GLU A 143 14.18 3.84 -33.50
C GLU A 143 13.09 3.56 -34.54
N GLN A 144 11.80 3.75 -34.20
CA GLN A 144 10.71 3.57 -35.17
C GLN A 144 10.65 4.71 -36.20
N GLN A 145 10.93 5.96 -35.81
CA GLN A 145 11.04 7.06 -36.78
C GLN A 145 12.23 6.87 -37.71
N GLN A 146 13.36 6.36 -37.21
CA GLN A 146 14.55 6.15 -38.04
C GLN A 146 14.36 5.00 -39.05
N ARG A 147 13.56 3.98 -38.73
CA ARG A 147 13.20 2.89 -39.66
C ARG A 147 12.10 3.22 -40.67
N LEU A 148 11.34 4.30 -40.47
CA LEU A 148 10.31 4.77 -41.41
C LEU A 148 10.88 5.72 -42.48
N HIS A 149 12.11 6.21 -42.29
CA HIS A 149 12.79 7.15 -43.19
C HIS A 149 14.00 6.56 -43.93
N THR A 150 14.21 5.24 -43.85
CA THR A 150 15.19 4.46 -44.65
C THR A 150 14.47 3.44 -45.50
#